data_AF-A0A966PRR5-F1
#
_entry.id   AF-A0A966PRR5-F1
#
_cell.length_a   1.000
_cell.length_b   1.000
_cell.length_c   1.000
_cell.angle_alpha   90.00
_cell.angle_beta   90.00
_cell.angle_gamma   90.00
#
_symmetry.space_group_name_H-M   'P 1'
#
loop_
_entity.id
_entity.type
_entity.pdbx_description
1 polymer ?
#
loop_
_entity_poly.entity_id
_entity_poly.type
_entity_poly.pdbx_seq_one_letter_code
_entity_poly.pdbx_strand_id
1 'polypeptide(L)' 'MTQSFVPPPYPYDRLDKFKSLAEKFDGGLVDLSIGTPCDAPSPAVVAALSASNSERGYPPSIGTDALRNAAQSWM' A
#
# COMPACT_ATOMS: atom_id res chain seq x y z
N MET A 1 -24.30 -34.08 3.15
CA MET A 1 -23.89 -32.73 3.64
C MET A 1 -23.50 -31.92 2.42
N THR A 2 -24.18 -30.81 2.14
CA THR A 2 -23.81 -29.89 1.07
C THR A 2 -22.66 -29.01 1.57
N GLN A 3 -21.53 -29.03 0.87
CA GLN A 3 -20.37 -28.20 1.21
C GLN A 3 -20.69 -26.73 0.92
N SER A 4 -20.44 -25.83 1.88
CA SER A 4 -20.58 -24.39 1.68
C SER A 4 -19.52 -23.88 0.69
N PHE A 5 -19.85 -22.81 -0.05
CA PHE A 5 -18.91 -22.17 -0.97
C PHE A 5 -17.69 -21.65 -0.20
N VAL A 6 -16.50 -22.02 -0.68
CA VAL A 6 -15.22 -21.49 -0.21
C VAL A 6 -14.66 -20.63 -1.34
N PRO A 7 -14.52 -19.31 -1.16
CA PRO A 7 -13.88 -18.45 -2.14
C PRO A 7 -12.47 -18.95 -2.48
N PRO A 8 -12.00 -18.75 -3.74
CA PRO A 8 -10.61 -19.03 -4.06
C PRO A 8 -9.68 -18.16 -3.21
N PRO A 9 -8.43 -18.60 -2.96
CA PRO A 9 -7.42 -17.76 -2.33
C PRO A 9 -7.20 -16.49 -3.17
N TYR A 10 -6.69 -15.44 -2.52
CA TYR A 10 -6.44 -14.18 -3.19
C TYR A 10 -5.50 -14.40 -4.38
N PRO A 11 -5.67 -13.72 -5.53
CA PRO A 11 -4.94 -14.06 -6.75
C PRO A 11 -3.42 -14.11 -6.60
N TYR A 12 -2.84 -13.25 -5.76
CA TYR A 12 -1.40 -13.19 -5.50
C TYR A 12 -0.89 -14.29 -4.57
N ASP A 13 -1.71 -14.80 -3.64
CA ASP A 13 -1.34 -15.94 -2.77
C ASP A 13 -1.01 -17.19 -3.61
N ARG A 14 -1.61 -17.29 -4.81
CA ARG A 14 -1.31 -18.37 -5.76
C ARG A 14 0.06 -18.23 -6.41
N LEU A 15 0.63 -17.02 -6.44
CA LEU A 15 1.95 -16.72 -7.01
C LEU A 15 3.07 -16.93 -6.00
N ASP A 16 2.81 -16.72 -4.70
CA ASP A 16 3.81 -16.85 -3.64
C ASP A 16 4.51 -18.22 -3.63
N LYS A 17 3.76 -19.30 -3.91
CA LYS A 17 4.32 -20.66 -3.98
C LYS A 17 5.40 -20.84 -5.06
N PHE A 18 5.46 -19.96 -6.06
CA PHE A 18 6.43 -20.02 -7.14
C PHE A 18 7.66 -19.15 -6.89
N LYS A 19 7.65 -18.27 -5.86
CA LYS A 19 8.78 -17.37 -5.56
C LYS A 19 10.07 -18.14 -5.31
N SER A 20 10.02 -19.16 -4.46
CA SER A 20 11.17 -20.01 -4.12
C SER A 20 11.71 -20.83 -5.31
N LEU A 21 10.89 -21.07 -6.33
CA LEU A 21 11.34 -21.71 -7.57
C LEU A 21 12.04 -20.69 -8.48
N ALA A 22 11.46 -19.50 -8.62
CA ALA A 22 11.99 -18.42 -9.45
C ALA A 22 13.32 -17.88 -8.91
N GLU A 23 13.52 -17.83 -7.59
CA GLU A 23 14.79 -17.42 -6.96
C GLU A 23 16.00 -18.29 -7.33
N LYS A 24 15.79 -19.51 -7.85
CA LYS A 24 16.86 -20.42 -8.23
C LYS A 24 17.48 -20.12 -9.59
N PHE A 25 16.86 -19.24 -10.38
CA PHE A 25 17.39 -18.84 -11.68
C PHE A 25 18.45 -17.75 -11.51
N ASP A 26 19.38 -17.68 -12.46
CA ASP A 26 20.38 -16.61 -12.48
C ASP A 26 19.70 -15.23 -12.61
N GLY A 27 20.10 -14.28 -11.78
CA GLY A 27 19.41 -12.99 -11.61
C GLY A 27 18.17 -12.99 -10.70
N GLY A 28 17.70 -14.16 -10.25
CA GLY A 28 16.59 -14.29 -9.28
C GLY A 28 15.19 -13.95 -9.83
N LEU A 29 14.25 -13.74 -8.92
CA LEU A 29 12.85 -13.40 -9.25
C LEU A 29 12.69 -11.90 -9.55
N VAL A 30 12.03 -11.57 -10.66
CA VAL A 30 11.46 -10.23 -10.89
C VAL A 30 9.97 -10.25 -10.50
N ASP A 31 9.65 -9.70 -9.33
CA ASP A 31 8.27 -9.70 -8.80
C ASP A 31 7.50 -8.46 -9.30
N LEU A 32 6.64 -8.67 -10.31
CA LEU A 32 5.70 -7.66 -10.83
C LEU A 32 4.26 -7.91 -10.37
N SER A 33 4.07 -8.73 -9.34
CA SER A 33 2.73 -9.10 -8.85
C SER A 33 2.17 -8.10 -7.84
N ILE A 34 3.02 -7.26 -7.22
CA ILE A 34 2.65 -6.33 -6.16
C ILE A 34 2.85 -4.88 -6.65
N GLY A 35 1.77 -4.09 -6.60
CA GLY A 35 1.80 -2.68 -7.01
C GLY A 35 2.32 -1.70 -5.94
N THR A 36 2.97 -2.20 -4.88
CA THR A 36 3.55 -1.36 -3.83
C THR A 36 4.79 -0.66 -4.38
N PRO A 37 4.87 0.67 -4.35
CA PRO A 37 6.07 1.40 -4.75
C PRO A 37 7.30 0.91 -3.96
N CYS A 38 8.41 0.69 -4.66
CA CYS A 38 9.67 0.29 -4.02
C CYS A 38 10.51 1.48 -3.52
N ASP A 39 10.22 2.68 -4.03
CA ASP A 39 10.97 3.89 -3.70
C ASP A 39 10.58 4.44 -2.33
N ALA A 40 11.52 5.12 -1.68
CA ALA A 40 11.28 5.78 -0.41
C ALA A 40 10.27 6.95 -0.58
N PRO A 41 9.43 7.22 0.43
CA PRO A 41 8.57 8.40 0.41
C PRO A 41 9.41 9.68 0.40
N SER A 42 8.83 10.78 -0.12
CA SER A 42 9.49 12.08 -0.13
C SER A 42 9.92 12.51 1.28
N PRO A 43 11.18 12.95 1.50
CA PRO A 43 11.65 13.41 2.81
C PRO A 43 10.80 14.54 3.40
N ALA A 44 10.24 15.41 2.56
CA ALA A 44 9.37 16.51 3.01
C ALA A 44 8.08 16.01 3.67
N VAL A 45 7.50 14.93 3.14
CA VAL A 45 6.27 14.33 3.70
C VAL A 45 6.58 13.64 5.03
N VAL A 46 7.71 12.93 5.12
CA VAL A 46 8.16 12.28 6.35
C VAL A 46 8.40 13.33 7.44
N ALA A 47 9.07 14.43 7.11
CA ALA A 47 9.31 15.54 8.04
C ALA A 47 8.00 16.19 8.52
N ALA A 48 7.07 16.48 7.60
CA ALA A 48 5.77 17.06 7.95
C ALA A 48 4.96 16.16 8.89
N LEU A 49 4.97 14.84 8.65
CA LEU A 49 4.32 13.87 9.53
C LEU A 49 4.97 13.84 10.93
N SER A 50 6.31 13.88 10.99
CA SER A 50 7.05 13.79 12.26
C SER A 50 6.80 14.97 13.21
N ALA A 51 6.41 16.13 12.67
CA ALA A 51 6.23 17.38 13.43
C ALA A 51 4.77 17.85 13.52
N SER A 52 3.81 17.09 12.98
CA SER A 52 2.43 17.58 12.83
C SER A 52 1.69 17.75 14.16
N ASN A 53 2.02 16.95 15.19
CA ASN A 53 1.26 16.82 16.44
C ASN A 53 -0.24 16.57 16.22
N SER A 54 -0.62 16.07 15.04
CA SER A 54 -2.01 15.89 14.61
C SER A 54 -2.56 14.50 14.93
N GLU A 55 -1.74 13.62 15.52
CA GLU A 55 -2.04 12.20 15.71
C GLU A 55 -3.05 11.89 16.83
N ARG A 56 -3.32 12.86 17.71
CA ARG A 56 -4.08 12.64 18.95
C ARG A 56 -5.58 12.90 18.82
N GLY A 57 -6.00 13.65 17.80
CA GLY A 57 -7.39 14.05 17.59
C GLY A 57 -8.04 13.37 16.39
N TYR A 58 -9.35 13.16 16.45
CA TYR A 58 -10.10 12.78 15.25
C TYR A 58 -10.19 13.96 14.28
N PRO A 59 -9.80 13.80 13.00
CA PRO A 59 -10.04 14.83 12.01
C PRO A 59 -11.55 14.98 11.74
N PRO A 60 -12.02 16.15 11.26
CA PRO A 60 -13.38 16.30 10.77
C PRO A 60 -13.67 15.28 9.66
N SER A 61 -14.90 14.76 9.57
CA SER A 61 -15.29 13.78 8.55
C SER A 61 -15.08 14.29 7.11
N ILE A 62 -15.18 15.61 6.90
CA ILE A 62 -14.95 16.24 5.59
C ILE A 62 -13.45 16.51 5.32
N GLY A 63 -12.57 16.29 6.30
CA GLY A 63 -11.18 16.72 6.28
C GLY A 63 -10.98 18.16 6.78
N THR A 64 -9.72 18.55 6.98
CA THR A 64 -9.38 19.92 7.40
C THR A 64 -9.46 20.89 6.23
N ASP A 65 -9.73 22.18 6.51
CA ASP A 65 -9.76 23.22 5.47
C ASP A 65 -8.43 23.30 4.72
N ALA A 66 -7.31 23.21 5.45
CA ALA A 66 -5.97 23.20 4.88
C ALA A 66 -5.77 22.06 3.87
N LEU A 67 -6.19 20.83 4.22
CA LEU A 67 -6.07 19.68 3.33
C LEU A 67 -6.94 19.85 2.08
N ARG A 68 -8.20 20.25 2.27
CA ARG A 68 -9.15 20.41 1.16
C ARG A 68 -8.70 21.48 0.17
N ASN A 69 -8.23 22.62 0.66
CA ASN A 69 -7.73 23.71 -0.18
C ASN A 69 -6.45 23.32 -0.93
N ALA A 70 -5.53 22.59 -0.29
CA ALA A 70 -4.32 22.10 -0.94
C ALA A 70 -4.65 21.10 -2.05
N ALA A 71 -5.58 20.16 -1.81
CA ALA A 71 -6.02 19.21 -2.83
C ALA A 71 -6.72 19.91 -4.01
N GLN A 72 -7.62 20.85 -3.74
CA GLN A 72 -8.29 21.64 -4.77
C GLN A 72 -7.29 22.43 -5.63
N SER A 73 -6.22 22.98 -5.03
CA SER A 73 -5.23 23.78 -5.76
C SER A 73 -4.32 22.94 -6.65
N TRP A 74 -4.21 21.63 -6.38
CA TRP A 74 -3.37 20.71 -7.13
C TRP A 74 -4.08 20.08 -8.34
N MET A 75 -5.37 19.80 -8.20
CA MET A 75 -6.23 19.25 -9.26
C MET A 75 -6.58 20.30 -10.31
#